data_AF-A0A6S7JT84-F1
#
_entry.id   AF-A0A6S7JT84-F1
#
_cell.length_a   1.000
_cell.length_b   1.000
_cell.length_c   1.000
_cell.angle_alpha   90.00
_cell.angle_beta   90.00
_cell.angle_gamma   90.00
#
_symmetry.space_group_name_H-M   'P 1'
#
loop_
_entity.id
_entity.type
_entity.pdbx_description
1 polymer ?
#
loop_
_entity_poly.entity_id
_entity_poly.type
_entity_poly.pdbx_seq_one_letter_code
_entity_poly.pdbx_strand_id
1 'polypeptide(L)'
;SYHPRLGLARVLTRLGSDHDAVRRFYEECITMEPNLHDAYIELGEILVKSDPLGAVEVYSKYPFPDPLTYDDAYLHGEIARLLIKHEKLDDPRLGPSMIALGKVMGFSVLEKYVDILDSKLQYSKLLMQIYAQVNGKNVDDPDLQQFFKFKCWI
;
A
#
# COMPACT_ATOMS: atom_id res chain seq x y z
N SER A 1 -9.52 26.21 -4.76
CA SER A 1 -8.09 25.86 -4.66
C SER A 1 -7.81 25.26 -3.30
N TYR A 2 -7.13 24.11 -3.25
CA TYR A 2 -6.81 23.40 -2.01
C TYR A 2 -5.51 23.89 -1.33
N HIS A 3 -4.64 24.61 -2.06
CA HIS A 3 -3.29 24.95 -1.58
C HIS A 3 -3.24 25.64 -0.20
N PRO A 4 -4.13 26.61 0.15
CA PRO A 4 -4.09 27.24 1.47
C PRO A 4 -4.39 26.26 2.60
N ARG A 5 -5.32 25.30 2.38
CA ARG A 5 -5.66 24.27 3.35
C ARG A 5 -4.52 23.29 3.55
N LEU A 6 -3.90 22.84 2.46
CA LEU A 6 -2.73 21.96 2.51
C LEU A 6 -1.56 22.63 3.25
N GLY A 7 -1.29 23.90 2.94
CA GLY A 7 -0.26 24.69 3.62
C GLY A 7 -0.53 24.84 5.12
N LEU A 8 -1.78 25.13 5.50
CA LEU A 8 -2.18 25.24 6.91
C LEU A 8 -2.06 23.90 7.63
N ALA A 9 -2.52 22.81 7.03
CA ALA A 9 -2.41 21.46 7.58
C ALA A 9 -0.96 21.12 7.91
N ARG A 10 -0.04 21.32 6.94
CA ARG A 10 1.40 21.09 7.12
C ARG A 10 2.01 21.90 8.27
N VAL A 11 1.64 23.17 8.40
CA VAL A 11 2.12 24.03 9.49
C VAL A 11 1.61 23.51 10.84
N LEU A 12 0.32 23.20 10.94
CA LEU A 12 -0.29 22.68 12.17
C LEU A 12 0.31 21.32 12.58
N THR A 13 0.56 20.42 11.63
CA THR A 13 1.26 19.14 11.86
C THR A 13 2.63 19.36 12.48
N ARG A 14 3.43 20.29 11.93
CA ARG A 14 4.78 20.59 12.43
C ARG A 14 4.78 21.24 13.81
N LEU A 15 3.74 22.00 14.13
CA LEU A 15 3.56 22.62 15.44
C LEU A 15 3.07 21.63 16.51
N GLY A 16 2.81 20.36 16.16
CA GLY A 16 2.24 19.38 17.09
C GLY A 16 0.86 19.80 17.58
N SER A 17 0.11 20.53 16.74
CA SER A 17 -1.24 21.01 17.06
C SER A 17 -2.25 19.86 17.09
N ASP A 18 -3.50 20.19 17.43
CA ASP A 18 -4.63 19.25 17.47
C ASP A 18 -4.72 18.36 16.21
N HIS A 19 -4.52 17.06 16.39
CA HIS A 19 -4.54 16.07 15.32
C HIS A 19 -5.89 15.98 14.61
N ASP A 20 -7.00 16.28 15.28
CA ASP A 20 -8.33 16.25 14.67
C ASP A 20 -8.53 17.42 13.71
N ALA A 21 -8.07 18.62 14.11
CA ALA A 21 -8.09 19.79 13.24
C ALA A 21 -7.19 19.61 12.00
N VAL A 22 -6.00 19.03 12.18
CA VAL A 22 -5.09 18.70 11.08
C VAL A 22 -5.72 17.70 10.12
N ARG A 23 -6.30 16.61 10.65
CA ARG A 23 -6.98 15.57 9.86
C ARG A 23 -8.06 16.19 8.96
N ARG A 24 -8.91 17.05 9.53
CA ARG A 24 -9.98 17.72 8.80
C ARG A 24 -9.47 18.51 7.60
N PHE A 25 -8.35 19.23 7.72
CA PHE A 25 -7.81 19.98 6.59
C PHE A 25 -7.34 19.08 5.45
N TYR A 26 -6.72 17.93 5.76
CA TYR A 26 -6.36 16.95 4.73
C TYR A 26 -7.59 16.30 4.09
N GLU A 27 -8.61 15.96 4.86
CA GLU A 27 -9.87 15.42 4.33
C GLU A 27 -10.59 16.43 3.41
N GLU A 28 -10.56 17.72 3.76
CA GLU A 28 -11.05 18.80 2.89
C GLU A 28 -10.22 18.89 1.60
N CYS A 29 -8.89 18.77 1.67
CA CYS A 29 -8.03 18.71 0.49
C CYS A 29 -8.37 17.54 -0.42
N ILE A 30 -8.54 16.33 0.14
CA ILE A 30 -8.94 15.12 -0.58
C ILE A 30 -10.30 15.31 -1.28
N THR A 31 -11.26 15.92 -0.58
CA THR A 31 -12.59 16.22 -1.15
C THR A 31 -12.49 17.19 -2.33
N MET A 32 -11.58 18.16 -2.27
CA MET A 32 -11.40 19.17 -3.31
C MET A 32 -10.58 18.68 -4.50
N GLU A 33 -9.59 17.81 -4.28
CA GLU A 33 -8.71 17.23 -5.30
C GLU A 33 -8.44 15.75 -4.94
N PRO A 34 -9.27 14.81 -5.41
CA PRO A 34 -9.16 13.39 -5.05
C PRO A 34 -7.87 12.72 -5.51
N ASN A 35 -7.17 13.29 -6.48
CA ASN A 35 -5.91 12.79 -7.03
C ASN A 35 -4.67 13.43 -6.38
N LEU A 36 -4.83 14.14 -5.25
CA LEU A 36 -3.73 14.80 -4.55
C LEU A 36 -2.99 13.83 -3.62
N HIS A 37 -1.96 13.13 -4.10
CA HIS A 37 -1.16 12.19 -3.31
C HIS A 37 -0.70 12.78 -1.97
N ASP A 38 -0.16 14.01 -1.99
CA ASP A 38 0.33 14.72 -0.79
C ASP A 38 -0.67 14.65 0.38
N ALA A 39 -1.96 14.80 0.11
CA ALA A 39 -2.96 14.82 1.17
C ALA A 39 -3.18 13.42 1.79
N TYR A 40 -3.12 12.35 0.99
CA TYR A 40 -3.24 10.99 1.50
C TYR A 40 -1.97 10.53 2.20
N ILE A 41 -0.80 10.82 1.61
CA ILE A 41 0.52 10.50 2.17
C ILE A 41 0.65 11.12 3.56
N GLU A 42 0.50 12.45 3.64
CA GLU A 42 0.72 13.17 4.89
C GLU A 42 -0.35 12.85 5.95
N LEU A 43 -1.61 12.67 5.55
CA LEU A 43 -2.65 12.24 6.48
C LEU A 43 -2.36 10.84 7.04
N GLY A 44 -2.01 9.88 6.18
CA GLY A 44 -1.67 8.54 6.65
C GLY A 44 -0.44 8.54 7.56
N GLU A 45 0.60 9.32 7.25
CA GLU A 45 1.81 9.44 8.10
C GLU A 45 1.49 9.92 9.52
N ILE A 46 0.53 10.85 9.66
CA ILE A 46 0.04 11.31 10.97
C ILE A 46 -0.60 10.15 11.75
N LEU A 47 -1.29 9.23 11.06
CA LEU A 47 -1.99 8.10 11.66
C LEU A 47 -1.07 6.91 11.95
N VAL A 48 0.02 6.71 11.19
CA VAL A 48 0.89 5.51 11.28
C VAL A 48 1.32 5.16 12.71
N LYS A 49 1.51 6.14 13.59
CA LYS A 49 1.92 5.90 14.99
C LYS A 49 0.77 5.63 15.94
N SER A 50 -0.38 6.28 15.76
CA SER A 50 -1.51 6.26 16.69
C SER A 50 -2.61 5.30 16.25
N ASP A 51 -2.87 5.21 14.95
CA ASP A 51 -3.85 4.33 14.32
C ASP A 51 -3.31 3.78 12.98
N PRO A 52 -2.44 2.76 13.02
CA PRO A 52 -1.83 2.18 11.82
C PRO A 52 -2.84 1.62 10.82
N LEU A 53 -3.98 1.09 11.29
CA LEU A 53 -5.01 0.56 10.40
C LEU A 53 -5.88 1.69 9.83
N GLY A 54 -6.12 2.76 10.58
CA GLY A 54 -6.69 3.99 10.04
C GLY A 54 -5.82 4.60 8.94
N ALA A 55 -4.48 4.51 9.04
CA ALA A 55 -3.59 4.91 7.96
C ALA A 55 -3.81 4.06 6.69
N VAL A 56 -3.98 2.73 6.84
CA VAL A 56 -4.34 1.84 5.73
C VAL A 56 -5.66 2.26 5.09
N GLU A 57 -6.69 2.60 5.89
CA GLU A 57 -7.96 3.11 5.38
C GLU A 57 -7.80 4.41 4.59
N VAL A 58 -6.92 5.32 5.02
CA VAL A 58 -6.64 6.56 4.29
C VAL A 58 -5.96 6.27 2.97
N TYR A 59 -4.86 5.52 2.97
CA TYR A 59 -4.12 5.20 1.73
C TYR A 59 -4.99 4.44 0.72
N SER A 60 -5.87 3.56 1.20
CA SER A 60 -6.76 2.76 0.34
C SER A 60 -7.87 3.58 -0.34
N LYS A 61 -8.13 4.81 0.11
CA LYS A 61 -9.14 5.70 -0.50
C LYS A 61 -8.62 6.42 -1.74
N TYR A 62 -7.32 6.42 -1.98
CA TYR A 62 -6.77 7.01 -3.19
C TYR A 62 -7.35 6.28 -4.43
N PRO A 63 -7.71 6.99 -5.52
CA PRO A 63 -8.42 6.38 -6.64
C PRO A 63 -7.58 5.43 -7.52
N PHE A 64 -6.24 5.47 -7.41
CA PHE A 64 -5.29 4.63 -8.16
C PHE A 64 -5.59 4.56 -9.67
N PRO A 65 -5.45 5.68 -10.42
CA PRO A 65 -5.70 5.69 -11.85
C PRO A 65 -4.65 4.86 -12.60
N ASP A 66 -5.07 4.21 -13.68
CA ASP A 66 -4.14 3.53 -14.60
C ASP A 66 -3.59 4.51 -15.67
N PRO A 67 -2.29 4.45 -15.99
CA PRO A 67 -1.27 3.61 -15.38
C PRO A 67 -0.80 4.11 -14.01
N LEU A 68 -0.45 3.18 -13.11
CA LEU A 68 0.09 3.50 -11.80
C LEU A 68 1.40 4.29 -11.89
N THR A 69 1.53 5.26 -10.99
CA THR A 69 2.71 6.12 -10.79
C THR A 69 3.59 5.62 -9.65
N TYR A 70 4.77 6.24 -9.48
CA TYR A 70 5.64 5.98 -8.33
C TYR A 70 4.98 6.35 -6.99
N ASP A 71 4.18 7.42 -6.95
CA ASP A 71 3.47 7.82 -5.74
C ASP A 71 2.33 6.84 -5.41
N ASP A 72 1.68 6.26 -6.43
CA ASP A 72 0.72 5.16 -6.23
C ASP A 72 1.39 3.93 -5.63
N ALA A 73 2.58 3.58 -6.14
CA ALA A 73 3.38 2.49 -5.60
C ALA A 73 3.82 2.75 -4.16
N TYR A 74 4.12 3.99 -3.80
CA TYR A 74 4.40 4.37 -2.41
C TYR A 74 3.20 4.08 -1.51
N LEU A 75 1.99 4.51 -1.89
CA LEU A 75 0.78 4.25 -1.12
C LEU A 75 0.52 2.75 -0.94
N HIS A 76 0.63 1.96 -2.01
CA HIS A 76 0.53 0.49 -1.92
C HIS A 76 1.63 -0.15 -1.06
N GLY A 77 2.85 0.41 -1.11
CA GLY A 77 3.95 0.00 -0.25
C GLY A 77 3.65 0.21 1.22
N GLU A 78 3.08 1.35 1.58
CA GLU A 78 2.67 1.64 2.95
C GLU A 78 1.51 0.74 3.40
N ILE A 79 0.52 0.48 2.55
CA ILE A 79 -0.56 -0.49 2.83
C ILE A 79 0.04 -1.87 3.15
N ALA A 80 0.87 -2.43 2.25
CA ALA A 80 1.47 -3.75 2.44
C ALA A 80 2.35 -3.79 3.70
N ARG A 81 3.19 -2.75 3.90
CA ARG A 81 4.07 -2.63 5.07
C ARG A 81 3.29 -2.65 6.38
N LEU A 82 2.21 -1.87 6.47
CA LEU A 82 1.41 -1.76 7.69
C LEU A 82 0.62 -3.04 7.97
N LEU A 83 0.00 -3.63 6.95
CA LEU A 83 -0.73 -4.89 7.10
C LEU A 83 0.18 -6.02 7.58
N ILE A 84 1.37 -6.17 6.97
CA ILE A 84 2.35 -7.18 7.38
C ILE A 84 2.87 -6.91 8.79
N LYS A 85 3.26 -5.66 9.10
CA LYS A 85 3.80 -5.27 10.41
C LYS A 85 2.82 -5.54 11.55
N HIS A 86 1.51 -5.43 11.29
CA HIS A 86 0.45 -5.67 12.27
C HIS A 86 -0.23 -7.04 12.11
N GLU A 87 0.43 -7.97 11.42
CA GLU A 87 -0.01 -9.36 11.19
C GLU A 87 -1.41 -9.51 10.58
N LYS A 88 -1.88 -8.50 9.84
CA LYS A 88 -3.13 -8.50 9.08
C LYS A 88 -2.94 -9.14 7.70
N LEU A 89 -2.41 -10.36 7.69
CA LEU A 89 -2.01 -11.06 6.48
C LEU A 89 -3.20 -11.55 5.63
N ASP A 90 -4.37 -11.71 6.25
CA ASP A 90 -5.63 -12.06 5.57
C ASP A 90 -6.41 -10.85 5.07
N ASP A 91 -5.91 -9.62 5.26
CA ASP A 91 -6.58 -8.41 4.75
C ASP A 91 -6.60 -8.43 3.21
N PRO A 92 -7.77 -8.24 2.58
CA PRO A 92 -7.94 -8.38 1.13
C PRO A 92 -7.11 -7.38 0.32
N ARG A 93 -6.61 -6.31 0.94
CA ARG A 93 -5.79 -5.28 0.30
C ARG A 93 -4.33 -5.67 0.18
N LEU A 94 -3.85 -6.65 0.95
CA LEU A 94 -2.44 -7.02 0.99
C LEU A 94 -1.94 -7.50 -0.38
N GLY A 95 -2.59 -8.51 -0.95
CA GLY A 95 -2.22 -9.08 -2.25
C GLY A 95 -2.20 -8.05 -3.38
N PRO A 96 -3.31 -7.32 -3.64
CA PRO A 96 -3.35 -6.27 -4.64
C PRO A 96 -2.28 -5.19 -4.44
N SER A 97 -2.03 -4.77 -3.20
CA SER A 97 -1.01 -3.76 -2.92
C SER A 97 0.41 -4.25 -3.18
N MET A 98 0.73 -5.50 -2.81
CA MET A 98 2.01 -6.10 -3.16
C MET A 98 2.19 -6.24 -4.68
N ILE A 99 1.13 -6.61 -5.41
CA ILE A 99 1.15 -6.70 -6.88
C ILE A 99 1.41 -5.33 -7.51
N ALA A 100 0.66 -4.30 -7.09
CA ALA A 100 0.80 -2.94 -7.60
C ALA A 100 2.21 -2.38 -7.33
N LEU A 101 2.70 -2.55 -6.09
CA LEU A 101 4.06 -2.18 -5.73
C LEU A 101 5.10 -2.89 -6.60
N GLY A 102 4.99 -4.21 -6.76
CA GLY A 102 5.93 -5.01 -7.55
C GLY A 102 5.91 -4.67 -9.04
N LYS A 103 4.76 -4.31 -9.60
CA LYS A 103 4.63 -3.89 -11.01
C LYS A 103 5.36 -2.57 -11.29
N VAL A 104 5.30 -1.61 -10.36
CA VAL A 104 5.93 -0.29 -10.55
C VAL A 104 7.40 -0.30 -10.13
N MET A 105 7.73 -0.96 -9.02
CA MET A 105 9.07 -0.90 -8.40
C MET A 105 9.94 -2.14 -8.67
N GLY A 106 9.39 -3.16 -9.32
CA GLY A 106 10.04 -4.45 -9.54
C GLY A 106 9.86 -5.42 -8.36
N PHE A 107 10.11 -6.70 -8.59
CA PHE A 107 9.85 -7.74 -7.59
C PHE A 107 10.77 -7.67 -6.36
N SER A 108 11.98 -7.11 -6.49
CA SER A 108 12.97 -7.06 -5.41
C SER A 108 12.49 -6.32 -4.17
N VAL A 109 11.61 -5.31 -4.31
CA VAL A 109 11.07 -4.60 -3.14
C VAL A 109 10.10 -5.45 -2.31
N LEU A 110 9.66 -6.60 -2.84
CA LEU A 110 8.74 -7.52 -2.16
C LEU A 110 9.46 -8.62 -1.36
N GLU A 111 10.79 -8.77 -1.48
CA GLU A 111 11.55 -9.90 -0.89
C GLU A 111 11.21 -10.13 0.59
N LYS A 112 11.27 -9.08 1.41
CA LYS A 112 10.97 -9.18 2.85
C LYS A 112 9.52 -9.60 3.13
N TYR A 113 8.58 -9.16 2.30
CA TYR A 113 7.16 -9.49 2.45
C TYR A 113 6.89 -10.93 2.02
N VAL A 114 7.55 -11.37 0.95
CA VAL A 114 7.53 -12.75 0.47
C VAL A 114 8.07 -13.67 1.55
N ASP A 115 9.21 -13.37 2.17
CA ASP A 115 9.79 -14.21 3.22
C ASP A 115 8.85 -14.41 4.41
N ILE A 116 8.15 -13.36 4.84
CA ILE A 116 7.18 -13.43 5.95
C ILE A 116 6.00 -14.34 5.57
N LEU A 117 5.45 -14.19 4.36
CA LEU A 117 4.34 -15.01 3.90
C LEU A 117 4.77 -16.46 3.64
N ASP A 118 5.99 -16.67 3.10
CA ASP A 118 6.55 -17.98 2.75
C ASP A 118 6.83 -18.82 4.00
N SER A 119 7.16 -18.16 5.13
CA SER A 119 7.25 -18.83 6.44
C SER A 119 5.93 -19.45 6.92
N LYS A 120 4.81 -19.15 6.25
CA LYS A 120 3.45 -19.57 6.59
C LYS A 120 2.78 -20.22 5.38
N LEU A 121 2.86 -21.56 5.28
CA LEU A 121 2.37 -22.37 4.14
C LEU A 121 0.93 -22.06 3.68
N GLN A 122 0.06 -21.52 4.55
CA GLN A 122 -1.30 -21.13 4.15
C GLN A 122 -1.35 -20.02 3.09
N TYR A 123 -0.28 -19.22 2.94
CA TYR A 123 -0.21 -18.12 1.97
C TYR A 123 0.45 -18.50 0.64
N SER A 124 0.80 -19.77 0.40
CA SER A 124 1.42 -20.21 -0.86
C SER A 124 0.59 -19.81 -2.09
N LYS A 125 -0.74 -19.93 -2.03
CA LYS A 125 -1.62 -19.49 -3.12
C LYS A 125 -1.54 -17.98 -3.39
N LEU A 126 -1.48 -17.17 -2.33
CA LEU A 126 -1.33 -15.73 -2.44
C LEU A 126 0.03 -15.37 -3.07
N LEU A 127 1.10 -16.03 -2.64
CA LEU A 127 2.45 -15.84 -3.17
C LEU A 127 2.54 -16.17 -4.67
N MET A 128 1.95 -17.28 -5.09
CA MET A 128 1.85 -17.64 -6.51
C MET A 128 1.13 -16.56 -7.32
N GLN A 129 -0.01 -16.06 -6.81
CA GLN A 129 -0.77 -14.98 -7.45
C GLN A 129 0.03 -13.69 -7.56
N ILE A 130 0.73 -13.29 -6.50
CA ILE A 130 1.58 -12.09 -6.50
C ILE A 130 2.69 -12.24 -7.54
N TYR A 131 3.42 -13.35 -7.53
CA TYR A 131 4.51 -13.59 -8.46
C TYR A 131 4.04 -13.60 -9.91
N ALA A 132 2.95 -14.31 -10.21
CA ALA A 132 2.40 -14.37 -11.57
C ALA A 132 1.96 -12.99 -12.06
N GLN A 133 1.19 -12.25 -11.25
CA GLN A 133 0.64 -10.96 -11.65
C GLN A 133 1.69 -9.85 -11.77
N VAL A 134 2.73 -9.84 -10.94
CA VAL A 134 3.86 -8.89 -11.10
C VAL A 134 4.60 -9.14 -12.41
N ASN A 135 4.72 -10.41 -12.83
CA ASN A 135 5.36 -10.78 -14.11
C ASN A 135 4.40 -10.73 -15.31
N GLY A 136 3.15 -10.28 -15.14
CA GLY A 136 2.16 -10.22 -16.22
C GLY A 136 1.76 -11.60 -16.79
N LYS A 137 1.92 -12.67 -16.01
CA LYS A 137 1.67 -14.06 -16.40
C LYS A 137 0.42 -14.62 -15.71
N ASN A 138 -0.15 -15.68 -16.28
CA ASN A 138 -1.17 -16.48 -15.60
C ASN A 138 -0.50 -17.35 -14.51
N VAL A 139 -1.20 -17.63 -13.41
CA VAL A 139 -0.69 -18.52 -12.35
C VAL A 139 -0.39 -19.93 -12.89
N ASP A 140 -1.10 -20.38 -13.92
CA ASP A 140 -0.93 -21.69 -14.56
C ASP A 140 0.17 -21.70 -15.65
N ASP A 141 0.93 -20.60 -15.82
CA ASP A 141 2.05 -20.52 -16.76
C ASP A 141 3.08 -21.63 -16.48
N PRO A 142 3.48 -22.46 -17.46
CA PRO A 142 4.33 -23.62 -17.23
C PRO A 142 5.68 -23.30 -16.55
N ASP A 143 6.30 -22.18 -16.91
CA ASP A 143 7.57 -21.76 -16.31
C ASP A 143 7.37 -21.39 -14.83
N LEU A 144 6.26 -20.72 -14.52
CA LEU A 144 5.90 -20.37 -13.14
C LEU A 144 5.56 -21.61 -12.32
N GLN A 145 4.86 -22.58 -12.89
CA GLN A 145 4.53 -23.84 -12.21
C GLN A 145 5.78 -24.61 -11.79
N GLN A 146 6.84 -24.60 -12.62
CA GLN A 146 8.13 -25.19 -12.24
C GLN A 146 8.78 -24.43 -11.07
N PHE A 147 8.74 -23.11 -11.10
CA PHE A 147 9.22 -22.28 -9.99
C PHE A 147 8.43 -22.50 -8.70
N PHE A 148 7.09 -22.60 -8.78
CA PHE A 148 6.23 -22.82 -7.62
C PHE A 148 6.47 -24.17 -6.95
N LYS A 149 6.72 -25.23 -7.75
CA LYS A 149 7.15 -26.54 -7.22
C LYS A 149 8.51 -26.44 -6.51
N PHE A 150 9.47 -25.72 -7.10
CA PHE A 150 10.78 -25.50 -6.48
C PHE A 150 10.66 -24.76 -5.14
N LYS A 151 9.72 -23.80 -5.05
CA LYS A 151 9.41 -23.05 -3.82
C LYS A 151 8.48 -23.79 -2.85
N CYS A 152 8.04 -25.01 -3.17
CA CYS A 152 7.07 -25.79 -2.39
C CYS A 152 5.74 -25.07 -2.15
N TRP A 153 5.29 -24.25 -3.10
CA TRP A 153 3.98 -23.57 -3.03
C TRP A 153 2.83 -24.42 -3.57
N ILE A 154 3.15 -25.48 -4.32
CA ILE A 154 2.26 -26.51 -4.88
C ILE A 154 2.94 -27.87 -4.91
#